data_AF-A0A432IME5-F1
#
_entry.id   AF-A0A432IME5-F1
#
_cell.length_a   1.000
_cell.length_b   1.000
_cell.length_c   1.000
_cell.angle_alpha   90.00
_cell.angle_beta   90.00
_cell.angle_gamma   90.00
#
_symmetry.space_group_name_H-M   'P 1'
#
loop_
_entity.id
_entity.type
_entity.pdbx_description
1 polymer ?
#
loop_
_entity_poly.entity_id
_entity_poly.type
_entity_poly.pdbx_seq_one_letter_code
_entity_poly.pdbx_strand_id
1 'polypeptide(L)'
;MNYILFDGSSRAGLLPLTYTKPVADLRIGILTIREKWEKRLGNTITTLTEAYLEEKYPIVEREANIMLNASFLPNDKIIKLVKNLKKNEVIV
;
A
#
# COMPACT_ATOMS: atom_id res chain seq x y z
N MET A 1 9.14 9.65 -6.85
CA MET A 1 7.92 9.45 -6.04
C MET A 1 8.09 8.22 -5.18
N ASN A 2 7.93 8.38 -3.87
CA ASN A 2 7.82 7.27 -2.95
C ASN A 2 6.34 6.86 -2.84
N TYR A 3 6.07 5.58 -2.63
CA TYR A 3 4.72 5.07 -2.47
C TYR A 3 4.59 4.43 -1.10
N ILE A 4 3.49 4.74 -0.42
CA ILE A 4 3.20 4.23 0.92
C ILE A 4 1.82 3.59 0.87
N LEU A 5 1.75 2.31 1.20
CA LEU A 5 0.48 1.59 1.33
C LEU A 5 -0.10 1.81 2.72
N PHE A 6 -1.41 1.92 2.86
CA PHE A 6 -2.08 1.98 4.16
C PHE A 6 -3.30 1.05 4.20
N ASP A 7 -3.60 0.49 5.37
CA ASP A 7 -4.59 -0.59 5.48
C ASP A 7 -6.05 -0.11 5.48
N GLY A 8 -6.31 1.14 5.88
CA GLY A 8 -7.66 1.74 5.87
C GLY A 8 -8.69 0.98 6.72
N SER A 9 -9.98 1.21 6.43
CA SER A 9 -11.09 0.57 7.15
C SER A 9 -11.21 -0.94 6.91
N SER A 10 -10.66 -1.45 5.80
CA SER A 10 -10.73 -2.87 5.44
C SER A 10 -9.96 -3.77 6.40
N ARG A 11 -9.01 -3.23 7.16
CA ARG A 11 -8.19 -4.00 8.11
C ARG A 11 -9.04 -4.80 9.09
N ALA A 12 -10.07 -4.16 9.66
CA ALA A 12 -10.95 -4.76 10.67
C ALA A 12 -11.75 -5.95 10.09
N GLY A 13 -12.18 -5.83 8.83
CA GLY A 13 -12.90 -6.90 8.13
C GLY A 13 -12.03 -8.10 7.74
N LEU A 14 -10.70 -7.94 7.78
CA LEU A 14 -9.73 -8.99 7.43
C LEU A 14 -9.10 -9.66 8.67
N LEU A 15 -9.55 -9.32 9.87
CA LEU A 15 -9.20 -10.06 11.07
C LEU A 15 -9.69 -11.53 10.93
N PRO A 16 -8.90 -12.52 11.38
CA PRO A 16 -7.69 -12.41 12.21
C PRO A 16 -6.38 -12.26 11.43
N LEU A 17 -6.41 -12.20 10.09
CA LEU A 17 -5.21 -12.24 9.26
C LEU A 17 -4.32 -11.00 9.45
N THR A 18 -4.93 -9.87 9.76
CA THR A 18 -4.27 -8.57 9.94
C THR A 18 -3.81 -8.30 11.38
N TYR A 19 -3.90 -9.29 12.28
CA TYR A 19 -3.32 -9.16 13.63
C TYR A 19 -1.80 -9.07 13.60
N THR A 20 -1.13 -9.85 12.75
CA THR A 20 0.34 -10.03 12.78
C THR A 20 1.07 -9.43 11.58
N LYS A 21 0.33 -8.87 10.62
CA LYS A 21 0.86 -8.26 9.39
C LYS A 21 -0.16 -7.29 8.79
N PRO A 22 0.26 -6.31 7.97
CA PRO A 22 -0.66 -5.41 7.30
C PRO A 22 -1.41 -6.07 6.14
N VAL A 23 -2.46 -5.40 5.66
CA VAL A 23 -3.24 -5.83 4.48
C VAL A 23 -2.34 -5.95 3.25
N ALA A 24 -1.38 -5.02 3.10
CA ALA A 24 -0.41 -5.02 2.00
C ALA A 24 0.39 -6.33 1.87
N ASP A 25 0.61 -7.04 2.98
CA ASP A 25 1.38 -8.27 3.06
C ASP A 25 0.52 -9.55 2.92
N LEU A 26 -0.80 -9.40 2.74
CA LEU A 26 -1.67 -10.52 2.44
C LEU A 26 -1.42 -11.02 1.02
N ARG A 27 -1.36 -12.34 0.86
CA ARG A 27 -1.20 -13.00 -0.44
C ARG A 27 -2.54 -13.14 -1.15
N ILE A 28 -2.57 -12.74 -2.41
CA ILE A 28 -3.70 -12.97 -3.31
C ILE A 28 -3.17 -13.74 -4.52
N GLY A 29 -3.28 -15.06 -4.43
CA GLY A 29 -2.54 -15.99 -5.28
C GLY A 29 -1.10 -16.15 -4.79
N ILE A 30 -0.14 -16.14 -5.72
CA ILE A 30 1.29 -16.32 -5.39
C ILE A 30 1.89 -15.07 -4.75
N LEU A 31 1.48 -13.88 -5.21
CA LEU A 31 2.05 -12.60 -4.82
C LEU A 31 1.24 -11.92 -3.71
N THR A 32 1.92 -11.17 -2.85
CA THR A 32 1.32 -10.21 -1.92
C THR A 32 0.76 -9.00 -2.67
N ILE A 33 -0.10 -8.23 -2.00
CA ILE A 33 -0.61 -6.98 -2.58
C ILE A 33 0.54 -6.00 -2.80
N ARG A 34 1.47 -5.88 -1.84
CA ARG A 34 2.71 -5.09 -1.98
C ARG A 34 3.49 -5.48 -3.22
N GLU A 35 3.81 -6.78 -3.39
CA GLU A 35 4.58 -7.27 -4.54
C GLU A 35 3.90 -6.97 -5.88
N LYS A 36 2.56 -7.04 -5.93
CA LYS A 36 1.81 -6.66 -7.15
C LYS A 36 2.00 -5.18 -7.46
N TRP A 37 1.92 -4.31 -6.46
CA TRP A 37 2.13 -2.87 -6.65
C TRP A 37 3.58 -2.56 -7.05
N GLU A 38 4.55 -3.16 -6.37
CA GLU A 38 5.98 -3.01 -6.67
C GLU A 38 6.30 -3.43 -8.12
N LYS A 39 5.77 -4.57 -8.58
CA LYS A 39 5.93 -5.02 -9.97
C LYS A 39 5.34 -4.05 -11.00
N ARG A 40 4.25 -3.35 -10.67
CA ARG A 40 3.57 -2.43 -11.59
C ARG A 40 4.17 -1.02 -11.58
N LEU A 41 4.69 -0.58 -10.44
CA LEU A 41 5.26 0.76 -10.26
C LEU A 41 6.78 0.79 -10.43
N GLY A 42 7.46 -0.36 -10.32
CA GLY A 42 8.92 -0.48 -10.44
C GLY A 42 9.69 0.12 -9.26
N ASN A 43 9.02 0.39 -8.15
CA ASN A 43 9.59 0.99 -6.94
C ASN A 43 9.33 0.09 -5.74
N THR A 44 10.21 0.15 -4.74
CA THR A 44 9.94 -0.40 -3.41
C THR A 44 8.87 0.42 -2.71
N ILE A 45 7.99 -0.27 -1.98
CA ILE A 45 6.82 0.35 -1.35
C ILE A 45 6.84 0.02 0.13
N THR A 46 6.68 1.03 0.98
CA THR A 46 6.54 0.84 2.43
C THR A 46 5.07 0.84 2.82
N THR A 47 4.76 0.44 4.05
CA THR A 47 3.38 0.43 4.54
C THR A 47 3.28 1.20 5.84
N LEU A 48 2.27 2.06 5.92
CA LEU A 48 1.82 2.67 7.15
C LEU A 48 0.98 1.64 7.92
N THR A 49 1.50 1.20 9.06
CA THR A 49 0.89 0.16 9.90
C THR A 49 0.60 0.70 11.29
N GLU A 50 -0.12 -0.09 12.10
CA GLU A 50 -0.30 0.20 13.53
C GLU A 50 1.04 0.23 14.28
N ALA A 51 1.11 0.99 15.37
CA ALA A 51 2.34 1.20 16.15
C ALA A 51 3.04 -0.11 16.56
N TYR A 52 2.28 -1.16 16.88
CA TYR A 52 2.83 -2.45 17.29
C TYR A 52 3.44 -3.27 16.11
N LEU A 53 3.15 -2.89 14.87
CA LEU A 53 3.70 -3.47 13.65
C LEU A 53 4.84 -2.64 13.05
N GLU A 54 4.98 -1.35 13.42
CA GLU A 54 5.97 -0.43 12.86
C GLU A 54 7.41 -0.91 13.04
N GLU A 55 7.73 -1.59 14.14
CA GLU A 55 9.07 -2.16 14.36
C GLU A 55 9.44 -3.18 13.27
N LYS A 56 8.46 -3.97 12.82
CA LYS A 56 8.65 -4.97 11.77
C LYS A 56 8.46 -4.40 10.37
N TYR A 57 7.65 -3.37 10.24
CA TYR A 57 7.26 -2.74 8.99
C TYR A 57 7.60 -1.24 9.02
N PRO A 58 8.90 -0.88 9.01
CA PRO A 58 9.30 0.51 9.12
C PRO A 58 8.82 1.31 7.92
N ILE A 59 8.17 2.44 8.19
CA ILE A 59 7.80 3.41 7.18
C ILE A 59 9.03 4.22 6.76
N VAL A 60 9.15 4.46 5.46
CA VAL A 60 10.18 5.35 4.91
C VAL A 60 9.45 6.47 4.19
N GLU A 61 9.43 7.64 4.80
CA GLU A 61 8.88 8.85 4.19
C GLU A 61 9.97 9.61 3.43
N ARG A 62 9.62 10.15 2.26
CA ARG A 62 10.45 11.07 1.48
C ARG A 62 9.71 12.39 1.25
N GLU A 63 10.36 13.36 0.63
CA GLU A 63 9.76 14.68 0.35
C GLU A 63 8.46 14.62 -0.48
N ALA A 64 8.27 13.58 -1.29
CA ALA A 64 7.07 13.37 -2.11
C ALA A 64 6.58 11.92 -2.02
N ASN A 65 5.49 11.72 -1.27
CA ASN A 65 4.85 10.43 -1.05
C ASN A 65 3.45 10.40 -1.69
N ILE A 66 3.11 9.29 -2.34
CA ILE A 66 1.74 8.98 -2.74
C ILE A 66 1.21 7.88 -1.83
N MET A 67 0.08 8.16 -1.16
CA MET A 67 -0.62 7.20 -0.32
C MET A 67 -1.53 6.32 -1.18
N LEU A 68 -1.43 5.01 -1.01
CA LEU A 68 -2.22 4.01 -1.73
C LEU A 68 -2.94 3.12 -0.73
N ASN A 69 -4.23 2.87 -0.92
CA ASN A 69 -4.95 1.96 -0.04
C ASN A 69 -4.60 0.50 -0.40
N ALA A 70 -4.08 -0.24 0.58
CA ALA A 70 -3.61 -1.62 0.45
C ALA A 70 -4.73 -2.63 0.14
N SER A 71 -5.98 -2.23 0.29
CA SER A 71 -7.15 -3.07 -0.05
C SER A 71 -7.38 -3.16 -1.56
N PHE A 72 -6.81 -2.24 -2.34
CA PHE A 72 -6.96 -2.25 -3.79
C PHE A 72 -5.82 -2.99 -4.47
N LEU A 73 -6.19 -3.71 -5.53
CA LEU A 73 -5.23 -4.33 -6.43
C LEU A 73 -4.88 -3.39 -7.59
N PRO A 74 -3.61 -3.36 -8.01
CA PRO A 74 -3.20 -2.52 -9.12
C PRO A 74 -3.81 -3.02 -10.43
N ASN A 75 -4.33 -2.09 -11.23
CA ASN A 75 -4.76 -2.32 -12.60
C ASN A 75 -4.23 -1.20 -13.51
N ASP A 76 -4.27 -1.39 -14.83
CA ASP A 76 -3.64 -0.45 -15.76
C ASP A 76 -4.24 0.97 -15.69
N LYS A 77 -5.55 1.07 -15.44
CA LYS A 77 -6.25 2.35 -15.29
C LYS A 77 -5.76 3.09 -14.04
N ILE A 78 -5.74 2.41 -12.89
CA ILE A 78 -5.31 2.98 -11.61
C ILE A 78 -3.84 3.38 -11.68
N ILE A 79 -2.98 2.55 -12.26
CA ILE A 79 -1.55 2.87 -12.40
C ILE A 79 -1.34 4.15 -13.22
N LYS A 80 -2.12 4.33 -14.30
CA LYS A 80 -2.06 5.55 -15.10
C LYS A 80 -2.54 6.77 -14.30
N LEU A 81 -3.58 6.64 -13.50
CA LEU A 81 -4.08 7.73 -12.65
C LEU A 81 -3.06 8.11 -11.56
N VAL A 82 -2.52 7.11 -10.85
CA VAL A 82 -1.51 7.29 -9.81
C VAL A 82 -0.25 7.98 -10.34
N LYS A 83 0.22 7.62 -11.55
CA LYS A 83 1.39 8.25 -12.16
C LYS A 83 1.18 9.71 -12.57
N ASN A 84 -0.06 10.12 -12.83
CA ASN A 84 -0.41 11.48 -13.25
C ASN A 84 -0.89 12.36 -12.08
N LEU A 85 -0.93 11.83 -10.87
CA LEU A 85 -1.42 12.50 -9.68
C LEU A 85 -0.51 13.69 -9.32
N LYS A 86 -1.10 14.87 -9.12
CA LYS A 86 -0.39 16.07 -8.69
C LYS A 86 -0.46 16.23 -7.17
N LYS A 87 0.36 17.15 -6.65
CA LYS A 87 0.35 17.49 -5.23
C LYS A 87 -1.05 17.95 -4.82
N ASN A 88 -1.53 17.41 -3.70
CA ASN A 88 -2.86 17.68 -3.12
C ASN A 88 -4.06 17.15 -3.92
N GLU A 89 -3.85 16.26 -4.89
CA GLU A 89 -4.96 15.55 -5.56
C GLU A 89 -5.28 14.22 -4.86
N VAL A 90 -6.53 13.78 -4.99
CA VAL A 90 -7.01 12.49 -4.50
C VAL A 90 -7.89 11.84 -5.57
N ILE A 91 -7.79 10.52 -5.70
CA ILE A 91 -8.68 9.71 -6.54
C ILE A 91 -9.69 9.06 -5.58
N VAL A 92 -10.98 9.23 -5.86
CA VAL A 92 -12.11 8.67 -5.11
C VAL A 92 -12.83 7.64 -5.94
#